data_AF-H1KZZ8-F1
#
_entry.id   AF-H1KZZ8-F1
#
_cell.length_a   1.000
_cell.length_b   1.000
_cell.length_c   1.000
_cell.angle_alpha   90.00
_cell.angle_beta   90.00
_cell.angle_gamma   90.00
#
_symmetry.space_group_name_H-M   'P 1'
#
loop_
_entity.id
_entity.type
_entity.pdbx_description
1 polymer ?
#
loop_
_entity_poly.entity_id
_entity_poly.type
_entity_poly.pdbx_seq_one_letter_code
_entity_poly.pdbx_strand_id
1 'polypeptide(L)'
;MPSTVLVIMLTGLATISGAIGIASGLLNGNVLTPNEILFSLLVAEFINKIIIYLRKNLPLQLSIFGKIGVKLATLHLLIYEIPLLIVIVVWYLVFIKG
;
A
#
# COMPACT_ATOMS: atom_id res chain seq x y z
N MET A 1 -12.76 -11.18 -1.39
CA MET A 1 -11.29 -11.32 -1.31
C MET A 1 -10.98 -12.37 -0.25
N PRO A 2 -10.10 -13.34 -0.50
CA PRO A 2 -9.75 -14.37 0.48
C PRO A 2 -9.23 -13.75 1.78
N SER A 3 -9.61 -14.29 2.94
CA SER A 3 -9.15 -13.83 4.27
C SER A 3 -7.62 -13.80 4.40
N THR A 4 -6.92 -14.66 3.65
CA THR A 4 -5.45 -14.75 3.57
C THR A 4 -4.79 -13.55 2.90
N VAL A 5 -5.46 -12.89 1.94
CA VAL A 5 -4.97 -11.65 1.29
C VAL A 5 -4.92 -10.50 2.30
N LEU A 6 -5.95 -10.40 3.15
CA LEU A 6 -6.03 -9.41 4.23
C LEU A 6 -4.90 -9.60 5.26
N VAL A 7 -4.48 -10.84 5.54
CA VAL A 7 -3.36 -11.12 6.45
C VAL A 7 -2.04 -10.57 5.91
N ILE A 8 -1.76 -10.75 4.62
CA ILE A 8 -0.56 -10.18 3.98
C ILE A 8 -0.63 -8.65 4.02
N MET A 9 -1.78 -8.06 3.71
CA MET A 9 -1.97 -6.61 3.74
C MET A 9 -1.75 -6.03 5.14
N LEU A 10 -2.42 -6.59 6.17
CA LEU A 10 -2.28 -6.14 7.56
C LEU A 10 -0.85 -6.28 8.07
N THR A 11 -0.17 -7.37 7.71
CA THR A 11 1.23 -7.56 8.08
C THR A 11 2.14 -6.57 7.36
N GLY A 12 1.84 -6.24 6.10
CA GLY A 12 2.63 -5.29 5.30
C GLY A 12 2.49 -3.84 5.77
N LEU A 13 1.37 -3.50 6.41
CA LEU A 13 1.21 -2.23 7.12
C LEU A 13 2.15 -2.13 8.33
N ALA A 14 2.39 -3.23 9.04
CA ALA A 14 3.34 -3.27 10.15
C ALA A 14 4.79 -3.30 9.63
N THR A 15 5.11 -4.26 8.75
CA THR A 15 6.43 -4.42 8.13
C THR A 15 6.30 -5.13 6.76
N ILE A 16 6.86 -4.53 5.70
CA ILE A 16 6.91 -5.17 4.37
C ILE A 16 7.66 -6.51 4.43
N SER A 17 8.77 -6.59 5.16
CA SER A 17 9.56 -7.80 5.32
C SER A 17 8.78 -8.94 5.98
N GLY A 18 7.97 -8.64 7.01
CA GLY A 18 7.06 -9.62 7.62
C GLY A 18 5.97 -10.10 6.65
N ALA A 19 5.42 -9.21 5.83
CA ALA A 19 4.44 -9.58 4.82
C ALA A 19 5.02 -10.49 3.73
N ILE A 20 6.25 -10.24 3.30
CA ILE A 20 6.97 -11.12 2.35
C ILE A 20 7.17 -12.51 2.97
N GLY A 21 7.53 -12.58 4.26
CA GLY A 21 7.68 -13.84 4.98
C GLY A 21 6.39 -14.66 5.02
N ILE A 22 5.25 -14.03 5.36
CA ILE A 22 3.95 -14.70 5.36
C ILE A 22 3.52 -15.08 3.94
N ALA A 23 3.71 -14.19 2.97
CA ALA A 23 3.42 -14.44 1.57
C ALA A 23 4.20 -15.63 1.01
N SER A 24 5.48 -15.77 1.38
CA SER A 24 6.31 -16.93 1.00
C SER A 24 5.72 -18.25 1.53
N GLY A 25 5.26 -18.27 2.78
CA GLY A 25 4.58 -19.44 3.35
C GLY A 25 3.26 -19.79 2.64
N LEU A 26 2.48 -18.77 2.26
CA LEU A 26 1.20 -18.95 1.56
C LEU A 26 1.40 -19.37 0.09
N LEU A 27 2.48 -18.92 -0.55
CA LEU A 27 2.89 -19.38 -1.88
C LEU A 27 3.29 -20.85 -1.86
N ASN A 28 4.13 -21.25 -0.89
CA ASN A 28 4.57 -22.64 -0.74
C ASN A 28 3.40 -23.58 -0.39
N GLY A 29 2.41 -23.08 0.33
CA GLY A 29 1.16 -23.79 0.62
C GLY A 29 0.15 -23.83 -0.53
N ASN A 30 0.46 -23.26 -1.70
CA ASN A 30 -0.48 -23.13 -2.84
C ASN A 30 -1.84 -22.48 -2.46
N VAL A 31 -1.87 -21.69 -1.38
CA VAL A 31 -3.10 -21.06 -0.87
C VAL A 31 -3.46 -19.82 -1.67
N LEU A 32 -2.45 -19.11 -2.18
CA LEU A 32 -2.59 -17.93 -3.03
C LEU A 32 -1.67 -18.04 -4.23
N THR A 33 -2.13 -17.52 -5.36
CA THR A 33 -1.32 -17.43 -6.57
C THR A 33 -0.23 -16.35 -6.43
N PRO A 34 0.89 -16.47 -7.16
CA PRO A 34 1.93 -15.44 -7.19
C PRO A 34 1.38 -14.03 -7.49
N ASN A 35 0.38 -13.94 -8.37
CA ASN A 35 -0.25 -12.67 -8.76
C ASN A 35 -1.04 -12.04 -7.61
N GLU A 36 -1.79 -12.84 -6.84
CA GLU A 36 -2.53 -12.34 -5.68
C GLU A 36 -1.60 -11.89 -4.55
N ILE A 37 -0.47 -12.58 -4.37
CA ILE A 37 0.57 -12.20 -3.42
C ILE A 37 1.21 -10.87 -3.80
N LEU A 38 1.64 -10.73 -5.07
CA LEU A 38 2.23 -9.49 -5.57
C LEU A 38 1.26 -8.32 -5.44
N PHE A 39 -0.02 -8.54 -5.79
CA PHE A 39 -1.06 -7.54 -5.61
C PHE A 39 -1.23 -7.14 -4.14
N SER A 40 -1.27 -8.11 -3.23
CA SER A 40 -1.41 -7.85 -1.80
C SER A 40 -0.25 -7.03 -1.23
N LEU A 41 0.98 -7.35 -1.65
CA LEU A 41 2.19 -6.62 -1.24
C LEU A 41 2.21 -5.21 -1.81
N LEU A 42 1.85 -5.03 -3.08
CA LEU A 42 1.74 -3.71 -3.73
C LEU A 42 0.76 -2.79 -2.99
N VAL A 43 -0.42 -3.32 -2.66
CA VAL A 43 -1.44 -2.57 -1.90
C VAL A 43 -0.96 -2.28 -0.48
N ALA A 44 -0.32 -3.24 0.19
CA ALA A 44 0.21 -3.02 1.53
C ALA A 44 1.26 -1.91 1.56
N GLU A 45 2.17 -1.90 0.58
CA GLU A 45 3.21 -0.88 0.47
C GLU A 45 2.65 0.50 0.12
N PHE A 46 1.65 0.57 -0.75
CA PHE A 46 0.91 1.81 -1.04
C PHE A 46 0.35 2.45 0.23
N ILE A 47 -0.40 1.67 1.02
CA ILE A 47 -0.98 2.18 2.26
C ILE A 47 0.12 2.54 3.27
N ASN A 48 1.20 1.74 3.34
CA ASN A 48 2.30 2.03 4.26
C ASN A 48 3.03 3.34 3.91
N LYS A 49 3.26 3.62 2.62
CA LYS A 49 3.80 4.91 2.16
C LYS A 49 2.90 6.08 2.55
N ILE A 50 1.58 5.95 2.37
CA ILE A 50 0.61 6.95 2.80
C ILE A 50 0.73 7.22 4.31
N ILE A 51 0.76 6.15 5.14
CA ILE A 51 0.84 6.28 6.59
C ILE A 51 2.17 6.94 7.01
N ILE A 52 3.30 6.55 6.41
CA ILE A 52 4.61 7.14 6.70
C ILE A 52 4.64 8.62 6.29
N TYR A 53 4.10 8.95 5.12
CA TYR A 53 4.01 10.32 4.64
C TYR A 53 3.16 11.18 5.58
N LEU A 54 1.97 10.69 5.97
CA LEU A 54 1.10 11.37 6.92
C LEU A 54 1.78 11.54 8.29
N ARG A 55 2.49 10.51 8.77
CA ARG A 55 3.17 10.58 10.07
C ARG A 55 4.31 11.61 10.10
N LYS A 56 5.09 11.72 9.02
CA LYS A 56 6.27 12.58 8.97
C LYS A 56 5.99 13.98 8.45
N ASN A 57 5.24 14.10 7.36
CA ASN A 57 5.09 15.36 6.63
C ASN A 57 3.86 16.17 7.06
N LEU A 58 2.78 15.51 7.51
CA LEU A 58 1.59 16.21 7.98
C LEU A 58 1.85 17.12 9.19
N PRO A 59 2.51 16.69 10.28
CA PRO A 59 2.77 17.58 11.42
C PRO A 59 3.74 18.72 11.06
N LEU A 60 4.70 18.46 10.17
CA LEU A 60 5.67 19.44 9.70
C LEU A 60 4.99 20.53 8.86
N GLN A 61 4.12 20.13 7.92
CA GLN A 61 3.37 21.06 7.08
C GLN A 61 2.29 21.81 7.89
N LEU A 62 1.64 21.16 8.86
CA LEU A 62 0.75 21.81 9.82
C LEU A 62 1.47 22.84 10.69
N SER A 63 2.67 22.52 11.18
CA SER A 63 3.45 23.41 12.05
C SER A 63 3.97 24.64 11.31
N ILE A 64 4.32 24.51 10.02
CA ILE A 64 4.90 25.62 9.24
C ILE A 64 3.79 26.46 8.57
N PHE A 65 2.73 25.84 8.07
CA PHE A 65 1.72 26.50 7.21
C PHE A 65 0.30 26.52 7.81
N GLY A 66 0.08 26.03 9.04
CA GLY A 66 -1.22 26.01 9.70
C GLY A 66 -2.31 25.32 8.87
N LYS A 67 -3.48 25.96 8.69
CA LYS A 67 -4.61 25.42 7.89
C LYS A 67 -4.29 25.24 6.40
N ILE A 68 -3.37 26.03 5.84
CA ILE A 68 -2.95 25.92 4.43
C ILE A 68 -2.03 24.71 4.25
N GLY A 69 -1.25 24.38 5.28
CA GLY A 69 -0.38 23.21 5.33
C GLY A 69 -1.14 21.89 5.12
N VAL A 70 -2.37 21.78 5.65
CA VAL A 70 -3.22 20.60 5.43
C VAL A 70 -3.55 20.41 3.96
N LYS A 71 -3.96 21.48 3.27
CA LYS A 71 -4.30 21.46 1.83
C LYS A 71 -3.08 21.09 0.98
N LEU A 72 -1.90 21.63 1.30
CA LEU A 72 -0.66 21.30 0.62
C LEU A 72 -0.22 19.85 0.86
N ALA A 73 -0.39 19.35 2.09
CA ALA A 73 -0.12 17.96 2.45
C ALA A 73 -1.00 16.97 1.69
N THR A 74 -2.31 17.27 1.62
CA THR A 74 -3.25 16.42 0.87
C THR A 74 -2.98 16.46 -0.62
N LEU A 75 -2.63 17.62 -1.19
CA LEU A 75 -2.31 17.75 -2.62
C LEU A 75 -1.04 16.97 -2.98
N HIS A 76 0.00 17.08 -2.16
CA HIS A 76 1.26 16.37 -2.40
C HIS A 76 1.09 14.85 -2.26
N LEU A 77 0.33 14.40 -1.25
CA LEU A 77 -0.04 12.99 -1.11
C LEU A 77 -0.79 12.50 -2.37
N LEU A 78 -1.78 13.25 -2.84
CA LEU A 78 -2.55 12.93 -4.04
C LEU A 78 -1.64 12.76 -5.27
N ILE A 79 -0.76 13.72 -5.53
CA ILE A 79 0.14 13.70 -6.69
C ILE A 79 1.11 12.51 -6.62
N TYR A 80 1.63 12.20 -5.43
CA TYR A 80 2.62 11.15 -5.26
C TYR A 80 2.02 9.73 -5.31
N GLU A 81 0.77 9.60 -4.86
CA GLU A 81 0.10 8.30 -4.75
C GLU A 81 -0.72 7.94 -6.00
N ILE A 82 -1.18 8.92 -6.80
CA ILE A 82 -1.91 8.67 -8.07
C ILE A 82 -1.16 7.69 -9.01
N PRO A 83 0.16 7.84 -9.27
CA PRO A 83 0.89 6.92 -10.14
C PRO A 83 0.86 5.48 -9.61
N LEU A 84 0.98 5.31 -8.29
CA LEU A 84 1.01 3.99 -7.66
C LEU A 84 -0.38 3.35 -7.66
N LEU A 85 -1.43 4.15 -7.51
CA LEU A 85 -2.83 3.75 -7.64
C LEU A 85 -3.15 3.29 -9.07
N ILE A 86 -2.64 3.99 -10.09
CA ILE A 86 -2.75 3.59 -11.51
C ILE A 86 -2.08 2.24 -11.74
N VAL A 87 -0.86 2.04 -11.22
CA VAL A 87 -0.14 0.76 -11.35
C VAL A 87 -0.95 -0.39 -10.73
N ILE A 88 -1.51 -0.20 -9.53
CA ILE A 88 -2.34 -1.21 -8.86
C ILE A 88 -3.59 -1.56 -9.69
N VAL A 89 -4.29 -0.55 -10.23
CA VAL A 89 -5.51 -0.76 -11.03
C VAL A 89 -5.21 -1.46 -12.35
N VAL A 90 -4.16 -1.03 -13.06
CA VAL A 90 -3.73 -1.67 -14.32
C VAL A 90 -3.32 -3.12 -14.06
N TRP A 91 -2.54 -3.37 -13.00
CA TRP A 91 -2.12 -4.72 -12.66
C TRP A 91 -3.30 -5.63 -12.34
N TYR A 92 -4.29 -5.14 -11.58
CA TYR A 92 -5.51 -5.89 -11.28
C TYR A 92 -6.29 -6.25 -12.54
N LEU A 93 -6.46 -5.29 -13.46
CA LEU A 93 -7.21 -5.49 -14.70
C LEU A 93 -6.51 -6.46 -15.65
N VAL A 94 -5.18 -6.40 -15.75
CA VAL A 94 -4.40 -7.20 -16.70
C VAL A 94 -4.11 -8.62 -16.19
N PHE A 95 -3.80 -8.78 -14.90
CA PHE A 95 -3.25 -10.05 -14.37
C PHE A 95 -4.18 -10.82 -13.44
N ILE A 96 -5.27 -10.22 -12.95
CA ILE A 96 -6.24 -10.88 -12.07
C ILE A 96 -7.60 -11.06 -12.76
N LYS A 97 -8.04 -10.07 -13.55
CA LYS A 97 -9.33 -10.13 -14.26
C LYS A 97 -9.21 -10.59 -15.71
N GLY A 98 -8.03 -10.47 -16.31
CA GLY A 98 -7.72 -10.86 -17.70
C GLY A 98 -7.50 -12.36 -17.86
#